data_AF-A0A9X4ACV2-F1
#
_entry.id   AF-A0A9X4ACV2-F1
#
_cell.length_a   1.000
_cell.length_b   1.000
_cell.length_c   1.000
_cell.angle_alpha   90.00
_cell.angle_beta   90.00
_cell.angle_gamma   90.00
#
_symmetry.space_group_name_H-M   'P 1'
#
loop_
_entity.id
_entity.type
_entity.pdbx_description
1 polymer ?
#
loop_
_entity_poly.entity_id
_entity_poly.type
_entity_poly.pdbx_seq_one_letter_code
_entity_poly.pdbx_strand_id
1 'polypeptide(L)'
;MKINVMVSSLGAYTNGKLTGKCVNLPVDDVKKDILDQINGAEGDEFFITDYTAPFTIGEYTSLTDLNKLAKALNDEEIDTLEDLYWYVIENCDISATDLPFLYLYDEDEAFNRLMEDRTPIEIATSIGHLVTSDEYLYFDGYNRINSMNKAEFESMLSKSADDLINLFAWDHEISSFE
;
A
#
# COMPACT_ATOMS: atom_id res chain seq x y z
N MET A 1 5.61 6.11 5.94
CA MET A 1 4.26 5.57 6.23
C MET A 1 4.34 4.78 7.53
N LYS A 2 3.32 4.82 8.40
CA LYS A 2 3.44 4.20 9.74
C LYS A 2 3.02 2.73 9.74
N ILE A 3 3.93 1.87 10.22
CA ILE A 3 3.68 0.45 10.47
C ILE A 3 4.00 0.15 11.94
N ASN A 4 2.98 -0.17 12.73
CA ASN A 4 3.13 -0.58 14.12
C ASN A 4 2.58 -1.98 14.31
N VAL A 5 3.31 -2.83 15.04
CA VAL A 5 2.92 -4.22 15.30
C VAL A 5 3.00 -4.52 16.79
N MET A 6 2.01 -5.26 17.29
CA MET A 6 2.02 -5.86 18.61
C MET A 6 2.44 -7.31 18.47
N VAL A 7 3.66 -7.62 18.92
CA VAL A 7 4.26 -8.94 18.79
C VAL A 7 4.21 -9.66 20.13
N SER A 8 3.70 -10.88 20.16
CA SER A 8 3.53 -11.67 21.37
C SER A 8 4.27 -13.01 21.30
N SER A 9 4.72 -13.51 22.45
CA SER A 9 5.34 -14.85 22.56
C SER A 9 4.26 -15.93 22.55
N LEU A 10 4.39 -16.90 21.63
CA LEU A 10 3.48 -18.05 21.55
C LEU A 10 3.66 -18.98 22.75
N GLY A 11 4.90 -19.19 23.20
CA GLY A 11 5.21 -20.00 24.37
C GLY A 11 4.65 -19.41 25.68
N ALA A 12 4.71 -18.09 25.85
CA ALA A 12 4.08 -17.43 27.01
C ALA A 12 2.56 -17.53 26.94
N TYR A 13 1.98 -17.28 25.75
CA TYR A 13 0.54 -17.30 25.52
C TYR A 13 -0.07 -18.67 25.83
N THR A 14 0.54 -19.76 25.34
CA THR A 14 0.12 -21.14 25.61
C THR A 14 0.18 -21.51 27.10
N ASN A 15 1.04 -20.85 27.88
CA ASN A 15 1.13 -20.98 29.33
C ASN A 15 0.21 -20.02 30.12
N GLY A 16 -0.73 -19.36 29.45
CA GLY A 16 -1.69 -18.44 30.08
C GLY A 16 -1.07 -17.10 30.49
N LYS A 17 0.10 -16.74 29.95
CA LYS A 17 0.77 -15.45 30.19
C LYS A 17 0.70 -14.61 28.93
N LEU A 18 -0.02 -13.48 28.98
CA LEU A 18 0.01 -12.52 27.88
C LEU A 18 1.29 -11.68 28.01
N THR A 19 2.26 -11.94 27.14
CA THR A 19 3.47 -11.11 27.00
C THR A 19 3.60 -10.69 25.55
N GLY A 20 3.68 -9.38 25.32
CA GLY A 20 3.91 -8.82 24.00
C GLY A 20 4.42 -7.40 24.07
N LYS A 21 4.93 -6.92 22.94
CA LYS A 21 5.53 -5.61 22.78
C LYS A 21 4.96 -4.93 21.54
N CYS A 22 4.49 -3.71 21.72
CA CYS A 22 4.14 -2.84 20.62
C CYS A 22 5.41 -2.15 20.12
N VAL A 23 5.65 -2.20 18.82
CA VAL A 23 6.86 -1.68 18.18
C VAL A 23 6.47 -0.93 16.91
N ASN A 24 7.08 0.23 16.72
CA ASN A 24 7.01 0.98 15.49
C ASN A 24 8.17 0.56 14.59
N LEU A 25 7.86 0.18 13.35
CA LEU A 25 8.87 -0.15 12.35
C LEU A 25 9.24 1.11 11.53
N PRO A 26 10.47 1.19 11.01
CA PRO A 26 11.53 0.20 11.15
C PRO A 26 12.28 0.30 12.49
N VAL A 27 12.87 -0.83 12.91
CA VAL A 27 13.86 -0.95 13.98
C VAL A 27 15.24 -1.30 13.40
N ASP A 28 16.28 -1.08 14.20
CA ASP A 28 17.67 -1.37 13.82
C ASP A 28 17.89 -2.87 13.65
N ASP A 29 17.49 -3.66 14.65
CA ASP A 29 17.64 -5.12 14.67
C ASP A 29 16.35 -5.78 15.19
N VAL A 30 15.61 -6.45 14.31
CA VAL A 30 14.34 -7.13 14.66
C VAL A 30 14.52 -8.13 15.80
N LYS A 31 15.64 -8.87 15.82
CA LYS A 31 15.87 -9.86 16.86
C LYS A 31 16.11 -9.17 18.20
N LYS A 32 17.04 -8.24 18.26
CA LYS A 32 17.44 -7.58 19.50
C LYS A 32 16.37 -6.62 20.04
N ASP A 33 15.74 -5.86 19.16
CA ASP A 33 14.83 -4.77 19.53
C ASP A 33 13.39 -5.24 19.71
N ILE A 34 13.03 -6.41 19.16
CA ILE A 34 11.70 -7.00 19.31
C ILE A 34 11.81 -8.35 20.02
N LEU A 35 12.36 -9.38 19.36
CA LEU A 35 12.24 -10.77 19.79
C LEU A 35 12.89 -11.06 21.15
N ASP A 36 14.11 -10.57 21.39
CA ASP A 36 14.83 -10.73 22.66
C ASP A 36 14.10 -10.04 23.83
N GLN A 37 13.25 -9.05 23.52
CA GLN A 37 12.43 -8.34 24.51
C GLN A 37 11.12 -9.08 24.82
N ILE A 38 10.68 -9.95 23.91
CA ILE A 38 9.45 -10.74 24.01
C ILE A 38 9.74 -12.24 24.04
N ASN A 39 10.79 -12.67 24.73
CA ASN A 39 10.94 -14.10 25.01
C ASN A 39 11.91 -14.34 26.18
N GLY A 40 11.35 -14.38 27.38
CA GLY A 40 12.06 -14.85 28.57
C GLY A 40 12.31 -16.35 28.50
N ALA A 41 13.43 -16.75 27.86
CA ALA A 41 14.06 -18.07 27.94
C ALA A 41 13.15 -19.29 27.77
N GLU A 42 12.61 -19.51 26.56
CA GLU A 42 12.56 -20.80 25.83
C GLU A 42 11.55 -20.73 24.65
N GLY A 43 12.00 -21.14 23.46
CA GLY A 43 11.15 -21.36 22.27
C GLY A 43 10.88 -20.11 21.44
N ASP A 44 11.62 -19.92 20.35
CA ASP A 44 11.63 -18.77 19.43
C ASP A 44 10.31 -18.49 18.67
N GLU A 45 9.17 -18.99 19.15
CA GLU A 45 7.88 -18.85 18.48
C GLU A 45 7.14 -17.58 18.93
N PHE A 46 6.90 -16.67 17.99
CA PHE A 46 6.15 -15.43 18.17
C PHE A 46 5.05 -15.31 17.11
N PHE A 47 4.12 -14.38 17.33
CA PHE A 47 3.11 -14.01 16.34
C PHE A 47 2.70 -12.54 16.51
N ILE A 48 2.19 -11.94 15.44
CA ILE A 48 1.62 -10.60 15.45
C ILE A 48 0.18 -10.72 15.95
N THR A 49 -0.06 -10.17 17.13
CA THR A 49 -1.40 -10.19 17.78
C THR A 49 -2.31 -9.06 17.34
N ASP A 50 -1.72 -7.92 16.97
CA ASP A 50 -2.45 -6.72 16.56
C ASP A 50 -1.51 -5.81 15.77
N TYR A 51 -2.05 -4.88 14.99
CA TYR A 51 -1.25 -3.94 14.22
C TYR A 51 -1.99 -2.62 13.95
N THR A 52 -1.23 -1.63 13.50
CA THR A 52 -1.75 -0.39 12.95
C THR A 52 -0.95 -0.07 11.70
N ALA A 53 -1.58 -0.29 10.55
CA ALA A 53 -1.05 -0.04 9.21
C ALA A 53 -2.24 0.17 8.25
N PRO A 54 -2.05 0.84 7.10
CA PRO A 54 -3.12 1.02 6.12
C PRO A 54 -3.36 -0.20 5.22
N PHE A 55 -2.68 -1.31 5.47
CA PHE A 55 -2.75 -2.57 4.73
C PHE A 55 -2.82 -3.76 5.70
N THR A 56 -3.18 -4.93 5.18
CA THR A 56 -3.37 -6.16 5.94
C THR A 56 -2.04 -6.75 6.36
N ILE A 57 -1.91 -7.08 7.66
CA ILE A 57 -0.76 -7.82 8.20
C ILE A 57 -1.28 -9.11 8.85
N GLY A 58 -0.78 -10.25 8.38
CA GLY A 58 -1.11 -11.57 8.93
C GLY A 58 -0.35 -11.87 10.23
N GLU A 59 -0.90 -12.79 11.03
CA GLU A 59 -0.31 -13.19 12.32
C GLU A 59 1.12 -13.74 12.19
N TYR A 60 1.42 -14.38 11.06
CA TYR A 60 2.69 -15.03 10.77
C TYR A 60 3.54 -14.27 9.75
N THR A 61 3.14 -13.04 9.41
CA THR A 61 3.91 -12.19 8.51
C THR A 61 5.33 -11.99 9.08
N SER A 62 6.33 -12.12 8.21
CA SER A 62 7.74 -11.97 8.55
C SER A 62 8.03 -10.57 9.10
N LEU A 63 8.39 -10.47 10.39
CA LEU A 63 8.83 -9.20 10.98
C LEU A 63 10.07 -8.63 10.29
N THR A 64 10.93 -9.50 9.76
CA THR A 64 12.10 -9.07 9.01
C THR A 64 11.69 -8.37 7.71
N ASP A 65 10.71 -8.92 7.00
CA ASP A 65 10.25 -8.33 5.74
C ASP A 65 9.38 -7.10 5.97
N LEU A 66 8.53 -7.07 7.01
CA LEU A 66 7.86 -5.84 7.44
C LEU A 66 8.85 -4.74 7.83
N ASN A 67 9.95 -5.09 8.48
CA ASN A 67 10.98 -4.13 8.85
C ASN A 67 11.73 -3.60 7.61
N LYS A 68 12.00 -4.44 6.61
CA LYS A 68 12.56 -3.99 5.33
C LYS A 68 11.59 -3.09 4.58
N LEU A 69 10.31 -3.46 4.52
CA LEU A 69 9.25 -2.66 3.91
C LEU A 69 9.19 -1.27 4.55
N ALA A 70 9.19 -1.20 5.88
CA ALA A 70 9.17 0.07 6.60
C ALA A 70 10.43 0.92 6.35
N LYS A 71 11.60 0.30 6.13
CA LYS A 71 12.82 1.02 5.71
C LYS A 71 12.68 1.57 4.29
N ALA A 72 12.29 0.73 3.34
CA ALA A 72 12.10 1.14 1.95
C ALA A 72 11.09 2.28 1.81
N LEU A 73 9.94 2.19 2.50
CA LEU A 73 8.94 3.27 2.52
C LEU A 73 9.51 4.58 3.08
N ASN A 74 10.39 4.52 4.08
CA ASN A 74 11.03 5.72 4.62
C ASN A 74 12.13 6.28 3.70
N ASP A 75 12.90 5.39 3.06
CA ASP A 75 13.98 5.78 2.14
C ASP A 75 13.43 6.47 0.89
N GLU A 76 12.27 6.03 0.40
CA GLU A 76 11.53 6.65 -0.71
C GLU A 76 10.61 7.82 -0.27
N GLU A 77 10.67 8.23 1.00
CA GLU A 77 9.84 9.31 1.57
C GLU A 77 8.31 9.12 1.41
N ILE A 78 7.86 7.86 1.32
CA ILE A 78 6.44 7.50 1.13
C ILE A 78 5.72 7.50 2.49
N ASP A 79 4.84 8.47 2.73
CA ASP A 79 4.16 8.61 4.02
C ASP A 79 2.67 8.25 4.02
N THR A 80 2.02 8.33 2.86
CA THR A 80 0.60 8.08 2.67
C THR A 80 0.35 7.05 1.57
N LEU A 81 -0.89 6.53 1.49
CA LEU A 81 -1.29 5.67 0.37
C LEU A 81 -1.27 6.41 -0.98
N GLU A 82 -1.43 7.73 -0.96
CA GLU A 82 -1.34 8.56 -2.17
C GLU A 82 0.10 8.65 -2.67
N ASP A 83 1.07 8.91 -1.77
CA ASP A 83 2.49 8.88 -2.13
C ASP A 83 2.88 7.52 -2.71
N LEU A 84 2.41 6.44 -2.08
CA LEU A 84 2.63 5.07 -2.53
C LEU A 84 2.01 4.81 -3.90
N TYR A 85 0.79 5.29 -4.14
CA TYR A 85 0.13 5.16 -5.44
C TYR A 85 0.93 5.85 -6.54
N TRP A 86 1.35 7.09 -6.34
CA TRP A 86 2.14 7.80 -7.35
C TRP A 86 3.48 7.12 -7.62
N TYR A 87 4.18 6.67 -6.57
CA TYR A 87 5.39 5.86 -6.74
C TYR A 87 5.13 4.62 -7.60
N VAL A 88 4.10 3.84 -7.26
CA VAL A 88 3.76 2.57 -7.94
C VAL A 88 3.40 2.81 -9.40
N ILE A 89 2.62 3.84 -9.69
CA ILE A 89 2.21 4.17 -11.06
C ILE A 89 3.40 4.58 -11.93
N GLU A 90 4.39 5.25 -11.35
CA GLU A 90 5.57 5.74 -12.07
C GLU A 90 6.64 4.65 -12.24
N ASN A 91 6.80 3.76 -11.26
CA ASN A 91 7.96 2.87 -11.18
C ASN A 91 7.62 1.39 -11.36
N CYS A 92 6.37 0.96 -11.12
CA CYS A 92 6.00 -0.45 -11.12
C CYS A 92 5.17 -0.84 -12.36
N ASP A 93 5.24 -2.14 -12.71
CA ASP A 93 4.30 -2.73 -13.68
C ASP A 93 2.97 -3.05 -13.00
N ILE A 94 1.96 -2.23 -13.29
CA ILE A 94 0.61 -2.37 -12.73
C ILE A 94 -0.33 -3.17 -13.64
N SER A 95 0.15 -3.75 -14.74
CA SER A 95 -0.69 -4.42 -15.75
C SER A 95 -1.49 -5.62 -15.23
N ALA A 96 -1.06 -6.21 -14.10
CA ALA A 96 -1.75 -7.29 -13.42
C ALA A 96 -2.80 -6.82 -12.40
N THR A 97 -3.02 -5.51 -12.26
CA THR A 97 -3.95 -4.92 -11.29
C THR A 97 -5.10 -4.18 -11.97
N ASP A 98 -6.17 -3.98 -11.22
CA ASP A 98 -7.30 -3.13 -11.62
C ASP A 98 -7.09 -1.66 -11.22
N LEU A 99 -5.85 -1.26 -10.88
CA LEU A 99 -5.54 0.12 -10.51
C LEU A 99 -5.72 1.03 -11.74
N PRO A 100 -6.58 2.06 -11.66
CA PRO A 100 -6.70 3.01 -12.74
C PRO A 100 -5.48 3.93 -12.77
N PHE A 101 -5.05 4.33 -13.97
CA PHE A 101 -4.15 5.48 -14.14
C PHE A 101 -4.94 6.78 -13.97
N LEU A 102 -4.53 7.60 -13.00
CA LEU A 102 -5.16 8.89 -12.71
C LEU A 102 -4.42 10.04 -13.40
N TYR A 103 -5.19 11.05 -13.77
CA TYR A 103 -4.73 12.30 -14.37
C TYR A 103 -5.38 13.46 -13.61
N LEU A 104 -4.66 14.55 -13.40
CA LEU A 104 -5.23 15.73 -12.75
C LEU A 104 -6.17 16.48 -13.71
N TYR A 105 -7.33 16.89 -13.19
CA TYR A 105 -8.40 17.51 -13.99
C TYR A 105 -7.96 18.82 -14.66
N ASP A 106 -7.16 19.63 -13.96
CA ASP A 106 -6.73 20.96 -14.41
C ASP A 106 -5.45 20.96 -15.28
N GLU A 107 -4.89 19.78 -15.57
CA GLU A 107 -3.73 19.65 -16.44
C GLU A 107 -4.14 19.35 -17.88
N ASP A 108 -4.46 20.41 -18.62
CA ASP A 108 -4.81 20.34 -20.05
C ASP A 108 -3.78 19.55 -20.87
N GLU A 109 -2.49 19.62 -20.52
CA GLU A 109 -1.44 18.90 -21.23
C GLU A 109 -1.59 17.37 -21.09
N ALA A 110 -1.88 16.88 -19.88
CA ALA A 110 -2.05 15.46 -19.62
C ALA A 110 -3.28 14.91 -20.35
N PHE A 111 -4.39 15.66 -20.29
CA PHE A 111 -5.61 15.31 -21.01
C PHE A 111 -5.43 15.36 -22.53
N ASN A 112 -4.73 16.37 -23.06
CA ASN A 112 -4.46 16.46 -24.50
C ASN A 112 -3.60 15.29 -24.98
N ARG A 113 -2.58 14.88 -24.21
CA ARG A 113 -1.74 13.72 -24.53
C ARG A 113 -2.57 12.43 -24.58
N LEU A 114 -3.54 12.26 -23.68
CA LEU A 114 -4.46 11.10 -23.71
C LEU A 114 -5.34 11.03 -24.96
N MET A 115 -5.61 12.19 -25.57
CA MET A 115 -6.49 12.33 -26.72
C MET A 115 -5.75 12.41 -28.05
N GLU A 116 -4.42 12.57 -28.04
CA GLU A 116 -3.60 12.88 -29.21
C GLU A 116 -3.79 11.87 -30.36
N ASP A 117 -3.91 10.59 -30.02
CA ASP A 117 -4.06 9.49 -31.00
C ASP A 117 -5.51 9.03 -31.21
N ARG A 118 -6.50 9.74 -30.66
CA ARG A 118 -7.92 9.35 -30.74
C ARG A 118 -8.67 10.13 -31.81
N THR A 119 -9.52 9.43 -32.55
CA THR A 119 -10.49 10.08 -33.45
C THR A 119 -11.59 10.79 -32.66
N PRO A 120 -12.24 11.83 -33.22
CA PRO A 120 -13.37 12.48 -32.55
C PRO A 120 -14.51 11.54 -32.15
N ILE A 121 -14.73 10.45 -32.92
CA ILE A 121 -15.73 9.43 -32.58
C ILE A 121 -15.28 8.63 -31.37
N GLU A 122 -14.03 8.18 -31.33
CA GLU A 122 -13.48 7.46 -30.17
C GLU A 122 -13.56 8.32 -28.92
N ILE A 123 -13.18 9.60 -29.01
CA ILE A 123 -13.33 10.58 -27.92
C ILE A 123 -14.80 10.65 -27.47
N ALA A 124 -15.73 10.91 -28.40
CA ALA A 124 -17.15 11.03 -28.05
C ALA A 124 -17.73 9.74 -27.41
N THR A 125 -17.27 8.57 -27.85
CA THR A 125 -17.72 7.27 -27.30
C THR A 125 -17.00 6.86 -26.01
N SER A 126 -15.91 7.53 -25.66
CA SER A 126 -15.14 7.29 -24.44
C SER A 126 -15.52 8.25 -23.31
N ILE A 127 -16.51 9.14 -23.48
CA ILE A 127 -16.98 9.97 -22.36
C ILE A 127 -17.88 9.13 -21.44
N GLY A 128 -17.43 8.95 -20.19
CA GLY A 128 -18.18 8.34 -19.11
C GLY A 128 -18.88 9.38 -18.24
N HIS A 129 -18.78 9.22 -16.92
CA HIS A 129 -19.32 10.18 -15.95
C HIS A 129 -18.25 11.21 -15.56
N LEU A 130 -18.49 12.49 -15.91
CA LEU A 130 -17.58 13.60 -15.63
C LEU A 130 -18.28 14.68 -14.82
N VAL A 131 -17.63 15.14 -13.75
CA VAL A 131 -18.04 16.26 -12.92
C VAL A 131 -16.91 17.28 -12.91
N THR A 132 -17.21 18.54 -13.23
CA THR A 132 -16.18 19.59 -13.40
C THR A 132 -15.56 20.08 -12.10
N SER A 133 -16.08 19.65 -10.95
CA SER A 133 -15.51 19.96 -9.63
C SER A 133 -14.61 18.85 -9.10
N ASP A 134 -14.50 17.74 -9.82
CA ASP A 134 -13.65 16.62 -9.42
C ASP A 134 -12.19 16.92 -9.76
N GLU A 135 -11.28 16.31 -9.01
CA GLU A 135 -9.84 16.60 -9.07
C GLU A 135 -9.09 15.65 -10.00
N TYR A 136 -9.63 14.44 -10.21
CA TYR A 136 -8.96 13.38 -10.93
C TYR A 136 -9.83 12.84 -12.07
N LEU A 137 -9.16 12.47 -13.16
CA LEU A 137 -9.69 11.75 -14.31
C LEU A 137 -9.05 10.37 -14.39
N TYR A 138 -9.80 9.37 -14.86
CA TYR A 138 -9.27 8.03 -15.09
C TYR A 138 -10.02 7.30 -16.20
N PHE A 139 -9.38 6.28 -16.75
CA PHE A 139 -10.04 5.32 -17.64
C PHE A 139 -10.58 4.14 -16.85
N ASP A 140 -11.83 3.76 -17.12
CA ASP A 140 -12.36 2.48 -16.66
C ASP A 140 -11.89 1.32 -17.55
N GLY A 141 -12.19 0.08 -17.13
CA GLY A 141 -11.90 -1.13 -17.90
C GLY A 141 -12.62 -1.25 -19.25
N TYR A 142 -13.45 -0.27 -19.63
CA TYR A 142 -14.14 -0.17 -20.91
C TYR A 142 -13.67 1.03 -21.74
N ASN A 143 -12.51 1.60 -21.41
CA ASN A 143 -11.89 2.73 -22.09
C ASN A 143 -12.76 4.00 -22.08
N ARG A 144 -13.58 4.17 -21.04
CA ARG A 144 -14.31 5.42 -20.79
C ARG A 144 -13.60 6.25 -19.74
N ILE A 145 -13.58 7.54 -19.98
CA ILE A 145 -13.03 8.56 -19.09
C ILE A 145 -14.10 8.93 -18.10
N ASN A 146 -13.78 8.77 -16.82
CA ASN A 146 -14.59 9.15 -15.69
C ASN A 146 -13.81 10.12 -14.81
N SER A 147 -14.51 10.86 -13.95
CA SER A 147 -13.89 11.69 -12.93
C SER A 147 -14.13 11.12 -11.53
N MET A 148 -13.28 11.48 -10.58
CA MET A 148 -13.48 11.21 -9.16
C MET A 148 -12.98 12.38 -8.31
N ASN A 149 -13.68 12.65 -7.21
CA ASN A 149 -13.22 13.62 -6.22
C ASN A 149 -12.17 13.01 -5.26
N LYS A 150 -11.59 13.85 -4.40
CA LYS A 150 -10.58 13.42 -3.42
C LYS A 150 -11.01 12.25 -2.55
N ALA A 151 -12.24 12.27 -2.04
CA ALA A 151 -12.71 11.25 -1.12
C ALA A 151 -12.93 9.90 -1.82
N GLU A 152 -13.36 9.93 -3.08
CA GLU A 152 -13.47 8.74 -3.92
C GLU A 152 -12.09 8.15 -4.22
N PHE A 153 -11.10 8.99 -4.50
CA PHE A 153 -9.72 8.58 -4.66
C PHE A 153 -9.16 7.93 -3.38
N GLU A 154 -9.31 8.57 -2.22
CA GLU A 154 -8.89 7.99 -0.93
C GLU A 154 -9.59 6.65 -0.61
N SER A 155 -10.87 6.53 -0.98
CA SER A 155 -11.64 5.30 -0.85
C SER A 155 -11.13 4.18 -1.77
N MET A 156 -10.72 4.53 -2.99
CA MET A 156 -10.09 3.60 -3.93
C MET A 156 -8.74 3.13 -3.37
N LEU A 157 -7.87 4.05 -2.96
CA LEU A 157 -6.57 3.73 -2.36
C LEU A 157 -6.69 2.77 -1.18
N SER A 158 -7.65 3.02 -0.29
CA SER A 158 -7.89 2.17 0.87
C SER A 158 -8.33 0.74 0.49
N LYS A 159 -9.06 0.57 -0.61
CA LYS A 159 -9.47 -0.75 -1.11
C LYS A 159 -8.35 -1.50 -1.81
N SER A 160 -7.39 -0.78 -2.37
CA SER A 160 -6.25 -1.32 -3.11
C SER A 160 -4.95 -1.27 -2.31
N ALA A 161 -5.00 -1.01 -1.00
CA ALA A 161 -3.82 -0.82 -0.17
C ALA A 161 -2.89 -2.05 -0.17
N ASP A 162 -3.47 -3.26 -0.12
CA ASP A 162 -2.71 -4.51 -0.15
C ASP A 162 -2.01 -4.71 -1.50
N ASP A 163 -2.69 -4.41 -2.62
CA ASP A 163 -2.10 -4.47 -3.96
C ASP A 163 -0.95 -3.47 -4.12
N LEU A 164 -1.16 -2.23 -3.68
CA LEU A 164 -0.15 -1.17 -3.72
C LEU A 164 1.11 -1.55 -2.92
N ILE A 165 0.92 -2.06 -1.70
CA ILE A 165 2.03 -2.50 -0.85
C ILE A 165 2.77 -3.69 -1.45
N ASN A 166 2.06 -4.66 -2.02
CA ASN A 166 2.68 -5.82 -2.64
C ASN A 166 3.46 -5.46 -3.90
N LEU A 167 2.95 -4.54 -4.73
CA LEU A 167 3.68 -4.02 -5.89
C LEU A 167 4.97 -3.31 -5.47
N PHE A 168 4.89 -2.44 -4.45
CA PHE A 168 6.06 -1.75 -3.91
C PHE A 168 7.07 -2.73 -3.30
N ALA A 169 6.59 -3.74 -2.55
CA ALA A 169 7.43 -4.77 -1.97
C ALA A 169 8.18 -5.56 -3.04
N TRP A 170 7.52 -5.94 -4.13
CA TRP A 170 8.15 -6.65 -5.25
C TRP A 170 9.22 -5.82 -5.95
N ASP A 171 8.97 -4.53 -6.18
CA ASP A 171 9.95 -3.60 -6.73
C ASP A 171 11.24 -3.52 -5.88
N HIS A 172 11.11 -3.71 -4.56
CA HIS A 172 12.21 -3.71 -3.60
C HIS A 172 12.74 -5.11 -3.23
N GLU A 173 12.39 -6.16 -3.97
CA GLU A 173 12.78 -7.55 -3.72
C GLU A 173 12.38 -8.06 -2.31
N ILE A 174 11.25 -7.57 -1.79
CA ILE A 174 10.65 -7.98 -0.52
C ILE A 174 9.53 -9.00 -0.81
N SER A 175 9.40 -10.01 0.05
CA SER A 175 8.31 -10.99 -0.02
C SER A 175 6.95 -10.32 0.01
N SER A 176 5.97 -10.85 -0.74
CA SER A 176 4.59 -10.39 -0.63
C SER A 176 4.00 -10.68 0.75
N PHE A 177 3.01 -9.86 1.09
CA PHE A 177 2.24 -9.95 2.31
C PHE A 177 0.87 -10.55 1.94
N GLU A 178 0.69 -11.84 2.29
CA GLU A 178 -0.58 -12.60 2.18
C GLU A 178 -1.14 -12.92 3.57
#